data_AF-A0A8B6C1S1-F1
#
_entry.id   AF-A0A8B6C1S1-F1
#
_cell.length_a   1.000
_cell.length_b   1.000
_cell.length_c   1.000
_cell.angle_alpha   90.00
_cell.angle_beta   90.00
_cell.angle_gamma   90.00
#
_symmetry.space_group_name_H-M   'P 1'
#
loop_
_entity.id
_entity.type
_entity.pdbx_description
1 polymer ?
#
loop_
_entity_poly.entity_id
_entity_poly.type
_entity_poly.pdbx_seq_one_letter_code
_entity_poly.pdbx_strand_id
1 'polypeptide(L)'
;MNITKLANPLVVSEALHRYSEEESYKEKYIDLSKYMNDSGLAVPEKFSVQRTYIIFRTLGLRHLTVIDTSNQVTGIITRKDLMGHNIVEKLSKIISQPSRLEMMEINDNGAV
;
A
#
# COMPACT_ATOMS: atom_id res chain seq x y z
N MET A 1 -8.65 5.70 -13.71
CA MET A 1 -10.08 6.09 -13.58
C MET A 1 -10.85 5.42 -14.72
N ASN A 2 -12.00 4.80 -14.47
CA ASN A 2 -12.78 4.20 -15.57
C ASN A 2 -13.68 5.28 -16.19
N ILE A 3 -13.19 5.93 -17.26
CA ILE A 3 -13.86 7.05 -17.95
C ILE A 3 -15.22 6.69 -18.55
N THR A 4 -15.48 5.39 -18.78
CA THR A 4 -16.74 4.90 -19.36
C THR A 4 -17.95 5.11 -18.45
N LYS A 5 -17.72 5.40 -17.15
CA LYS A 5 -18.77 5.66 -16.17
C LYS A 5 -19.18 7.14 -16.06
N LEU A 6 -18.54 8.02 -16.83
CA LEU A 6 -18.85 9.46 -16.82
C LEU A 6 -19.94 9.78 -17.84
N ALA A 7 -20.72 10.84 -17.59
CA ALA A 7 -21.87 11.22 -18.41
C ALA A 7 -21.51 11.50 -19.89
N ASN A 8 -20.26 11.87 -20.18
CA ASN A 8 -19.76 12.04 -21.54
C ASN A 8 -18.28 11.61 -21.67
N PRO A 9 -18.01 10.31 -21.87
CA PRO A 9 -16.66 9.76 -21.81
C PRO A 9 -15.72 10.32 -22.89
N LEU A 10 -16.24 10.56 -24.11
CA LEU A 10 -15.45 11.05 -25.24
C LEU A 10 -14.96 12.49 -25.00
N VAL A 11 -15.88 13.39 -24.65
CA VAL A 11 -15.56 14.80 -24.39
C VAL A 11 -14.60 14.93 -23.20
N VAL A 12 -14.83 14.14 -22.14
CA VAL A 12 -13.94 14.14 -20.97
C VAL A 12 -12.56 13.59 -21.32
N SER A 13 -12.48 12.51 -22.11
CA SER A 13 -11.19 11.95 -22.52
C SER A 13 -10.39 12.95 -23.36
N GLU A 14 -11.05 13.64 -24.30
CA GLU A 14 -10.41 14.67 -25.12
C GLU A 14 -9.93 15.85 -24.26
N ALA A 15 -10.73 16.27 -23.29
CA ALA A 15 -10.33 17.33 -22.36
C ALA A 15 -9.16 16.93 -21.46
N LEU A 16 -9.16 15.73 -20.91
CA LEU A 16 -8.06 15.22 -20.09
C LEU A 16 -6.77 15.11 -20.89
N HIS A 17 -6.83 14.67 -22.15
CA HIS A 17 -5.66 14.62 -23.03
C HIS A 17 -5.09 16.03 -23.25
N ARG A 18 -5.96 17.01 -23.53
CA ARG A 18 -5.55 18.41 -23.71
C ARG A 18 -4.86 18.97 -22.46
N TYR A 19 -5.43 18.73 -21.28
CA TYR A 19 -4.84 19.18 -20.01
C TYR A 19 -3.53 18.46 -19.66
N SER A 20 -3.35 17.23 -20.11
CA SER A 20 -2.11 16.48 -19.89
C SER A 20 -0.95 16.99 -20.76
N GLU A 21 -1.23 17.43 -21.98
CA GLU A 21 -0.21 17.88 -22.94
C GLU A 21 0.15 19.37 -22.80
N GLU A 22 -0.78 20.18 -22.30
CA GLU A 22 -0.57 21.63 -22.19
C GLU A 22 0.34 21.98 -21.00
N GLU A 23 1.48 22.59 -21.29
CA GLU A 23 2.53 22.94 -20.31
C GLU A 23 1.99 23.77 -19.12
N SER A 24 0.98 24.62 -19.38
CA SER A 24 0.35 25.48 -18.36
C SER A 24 -0.29 24.71 -17.20
N TYR A 25 -0.60 23.43 -17.39
CA TYR A 25 -1.22 22.58 -16.36
C TYR A 25 -0.23 21.66 -15.65
N LYS A 26 1.00 21.50 -16.15
CA LYS A 26 2.01 20.64 -15.49
C LYS A 26 2.44 21.17 -14.13
N GLU A 27 2.43 22.50 -13.96
CA GLU A 27 2.78 23.16 -12.69
C GLU A 27 1.57 23.55 -11.84
N LYS A 28 0.35 23.14 -12.25
CA LYS A 28 -0.86 23.39 -11.45
C LYS A 28 -1.05 22.27 -10.44
N TYR A 29 -1.31 22.66 -9.21
CA TYR A 29 -1.57 21.74 -8.11
C TYR A 29 -3.05 21.75 -7.73
N ILE A 30 -3.55 20.58 -7.36
CA ILE A 30 -4.87 20.42 -6.76
C ILE A 30 -4.67 20.10 -5.30
N ASP A 31 -5.15 20.97 -4.42
CA ASP A 31 -5.18 20.68 -3.00
C ASP A 31 -6.28 19.67 -2.68
N LEU A 32 -5.86 18.46 -2.29
CA LEU A 32 -6.75 17.38 -1.91
C LEU A 32 -7.06 17.34 -0.41
N SER A 33 -6.45 18.19 0.41
CA SER A 33 -6.54 18.16 1.89
C SER A 33 -7.99 18.02 2.40
N LYS A 34 -8.91 18.82 1.86
CA LYS A 34 -10.33 18.83 2.25
C LYS A 34 -11.12 17.58 1.87
N TYR A 35 -10.58 16.77 0.96
CA TYR A 35 -11.21 15.55 0.46
C TYR A 35 -10.53 14.29 0.99
N MET A 36 -9.39 14.43 1.67
CA MET A 36 -8.69 13.33 2.30
C MET A 36 -9.38 12.91 3.60
N ASN A 37 -9.24 11.62 3.92
CA ASN A 37 -9.65 11.11 5.22
C ASN A 37 -8.50 11.24 6.21
N ASP A 38 -8.48 12.34 6.95
CA ASP A 38 -7.43 12.62 7.95
C ASP A 38 -7.49 11.66 9.16
N SER A 39 -8.62 10.96 9.35
CA SER A 39 -8.81 9.96 10.42
C SER A 39 -8.62 8.53 9.91
N GLY A 40 -7.86 8.34 8.84
CA GLY A 40 -7.55 7.02 8.29
C GLY A 40 -6.84 6.13 9.32
N LEU A 41 -7.29 4.88 9.46
CA LEU A 41 -6.64 3.92 10.36
C LEU A 41 -5.30 3.47 9.80
N ALA A 42 -4.28 3.45 10.66
CA ALA A 42 -2.96 2.93 10.37
C ALA A 42 -2.54 1.89 11.41
N VAL A 43 -1.68 0.94 11.03
CA VAL A 43 -1.01 0.00 11.95
C VAL A 43 0.51 0.11 11.83
N PRO A 44 1.28 -0.11 12.92
CA PRO A 44 2.73 -0.18 12.84
C PRO A 44 3.22 -1.34 11.96
N GLU A 45 4.37 -1.20 11.31
CA GLU A 45 4.96 -2.25 10.46
C GLU A 45 5.25 -3.57 11.20
N LYS A 46 5.48 -3.52 12.51
CA LYS A 46 5.74 -4.69 13.36
C LYS A 46 4.46 -5.30 13.97
N PHE A 47 3.29 -4.84 13.53
CA PHE A 47 2.01 -5.29 14.07
C PHE A 47 1.67 -6.73 13.62
N SER A 48 1.02 -7.50 14.51
CA SER A 48 0.72 -8.90 14.25
C SER A 48 -0.27 -9.06 13.08
N VAL A 49 0.08 -9.91 12.11
CA VAL A 49 -0.76 -10.23 10.94
C VAL A 49 -2.16 -10.70 11.35
N GLN A 50 -2.28 -11.54 12.39
CA GLN A 50 -3.58 -12.02 12.88
C GLN A 50 -4.44 -10.87 13.41
N ARG A 51 -3.86 -9.96 14.20
CA ARG A 51 -4.57 -8.78 14.72
C ARG A 51 -4.94 -7.82 13.60
N THR A 52 -4.03 -7.58 12.66
CA THR A 52 -4.30 -6.80 11.44
C THR A 52 -5.50 -7.34 10.68
N TYR A 53 -5.57 -8.67 10.48
CA TYR A 53 -6.69 -9.33 9.82
C TYR A 53 -8.02 -9.09 10.54
N ILE A 54 -8.03 -9.25 11.87
CA ILE A 54 -9.23 -9.02 12.70
C ILE A 54 -9.69 -7.58 12.57
N ILE A 55 -8.79 -6.60 12.73
CA ILE A 55 -9.10 -5.17 12.60
C ILE A 55 -9.70 -4.88 11.22
N PHE A 56 -9.02 -5.33 10.17
CA PHE A 56 -9.44 -5.11 8.79
C PHE A 56 -10.85 -5.66 8.51
N ARG A 57 -11.13 -6.89 8.96
CA ARG A 57 -12.43 -7.55 8.76
C ARG A 57 -13.53 -6.97 9.62
N THR A 58 -13.24 -6.63 10.87
CA THR A 58 -14.21 -6.09 11.82
C THR A 58 -14.67 -4.70 11.41
N LEU A 59 -13.74 -3.87 10.96
CA LEU A 59 -14.04 -2.49 10.53
C LEU A 59 -14.42 -2.39 9.04
N GLY A 60 -14.41 -3.50 8.30
CA GLY A 60 -14.78 -3.53 6.88
C GLY A 60 -13.88 -2.66 5.99
N LEU A 61 -12.59 -2.57 6.32
CA LEU A 61 -11.66 -1.69 5.61
C LEU A 61 -11.44 -2.14 4.16
N ARG A 62 -11.13 -1.18 3.28
CA ARG A 62 -10.66 -1.46 1.90
C ARG A 62 -9.15 -1.37 1.79
N HIS A 63 -8.59 -0.41 2.51
CA HIS A 63 -7.16 -0.13 2.59
C HIS A 63 -6.84 0.14 4.05
N LEU A 64 -5.73 -0.39 4.52
CA LEU A 64 -5.18 -0.15 5.84
C LEU A 64 -3.72 0.28 5.66
N THR A 65 -3.37 1.49 6.09
CA THR A 65 -2.01 2.00 5.95
C THR A 65 -1.10 1.36 6.99
N VAL A 66 0.15 1.15 6.58
CA VAL A 66 1.21 0.64 7.44
C VAL A 66 2.25 1.75 7.60
N ILE A 67 2.63 2.02 8.85
CA ILE A 67 3.55 3.11 9.20
C ILE A 67 4.77 2.59 9.96
N ASP A 68 5.88 3.31 9.84
CA ASP A 68 7.08 3.11 10.67
C ASP A 68 6.97 3.83 12.04
N THR A 69 8.05 3.81 12.80
CA THR A 69 8.15 4.50 14.10
C THR A 69 8.15 6.02 14.00
N SER A 70 8.38 6.57 12.81
CA SER A 70 8.40 8.01 12.51
C SER A 70 7.08 8.48 11.88
N ASN A 71 6.04 7.62 11.88
CA ASN A 71 4.73 7.88 11.27
C ASN A 71 4.78 8.07 9.74
N GLN A 72 5.81 7.54 9.09
CA GLN A 72 5.92 7.54 7.63
C GLN A 72 5.28 6.29 7.05
N VAL A 73 4.57 6.44 5.93
CA VAL A 73 3.90 5.32 5.27
C VAL A 73 4.94 4.39 4.65
N THR A 74 4.96 3.15 5.09
CA THR A 74 5.83 2.08 4.54
C THR A 74 5.07 1.13 3.62
N GLY A 75 3.74 1.09 3.71
CA GLY A 75 2.93 0.25 2.84
C GLY A 75 1.43 0.40 3.03
N ILE A 76 0.67 -0.35 2.24
CA ILE A 76 -0.78 -0.41 2.29
C ILE A 76 -1.22 -1.88 2.21
N ILE A 77 -2.09 -2.29 3.11
CA ILE A 77 -2.72 -3.61 3.12
C ILE A 77 -4.10 -3.50 2.51
N THR A 78 -4.39 -4.36 1.55
CA THR A 78 -5.70 -4.46 0.90
C THR A 78 -6.37 -5.80 1.17
N ARG A 79 -7.64 -5.92 0.77
CA ARG A 79 -8.36 -7.21 0.83
C ARG A 79 -7.60 -8.32 0.09
N LYS A 80 -6.93 -7.99 -1.03
CA LYS A 80 -6.18 -8.97 -1.83
C LYS A 80 -5.05 -9.56 -1.00
N ASP A 81 -4.32 -8.74 -0.25
CA ASP A 81 -3.19 -9.19 0.57
C ASP A 81 -3.61 -10.15 1.68
N LEU A 82 -4.82 -9.99 2.21
CA LEU A 82 -5.35 -10.78 3.31
C LEU A 82 -6.13 -12.04 2.88
N MET A 83 -6.12 -12.38 1.59
CA MET A 83 -6.67 -13.65 1.13
C MET A 83 -5.78 -14.81 1.60
N GLY A 84 -6.39 -15.90 2.05
CA GLY A 84 -5.66 -17.02 2.66
C GLY A 84 -4.48 -17.53 1.82
N HIS A 85 -4.68 -17.72 0.51
CA HIS A 85 -3.60 -18.16 -0.39
C HIS A 85 -2.44 -17.15 -0.48
N ASN A 86 -2.74 -15.85 -0.53
CA ASN A 86 -1.72 -14.80 -0.59
C ASN A 86 -0.93 -14.69 0.71
N ILE A 87 -1.59 -14.86 1.86
CA ILE A 87 -0.91 -14.91 3.15
C ILE A 87 0.02 -16.11 3.19
N VAL A 88 -0.48 -17.30 2.85
CA VAL A 88 0.30 -18.55 2.89
C VAL A 88 1.51 -18.47 1.95
N GLU A 89 1.33 -17.99 0.72
CA GLU A 89 2.42 -17.85 -0.25
C GLU A 89 3.51 -16.85 0.22
N LYS A 90 3.10 -15.73 0.84
CA LYS A 90 4.07 -14.77 1.37
C LYS A 90 4.80 -15.30 2.60
N LEU A 91 4.09 -16.00 3.49
CA LEU A 91 4.68 -16.58 4.70
C LEU A 91 5.60 -17.76 4.39
N SER A 92 5.27 -18.61 3.41
CA SER A 92 6.14 -19.73 3.03
C SER A 92 7.50 -19.24 2.55
N LYS A 93 7.53 -18.15 1.76
CA LYS A 93 8.79 -17.51 1.33
C LYS A 93 9.64 -17.03 2.50
N ILE A 94 9.02 -16.52 3.57
CA ILE A 94 9.74 -16.04 4.76
C ILE A 94 10.25 -17.22 5.59
N ILE A 95 9.43 -18.26 5.77
CA ILE A 95 9.80 -19.46 6.56
C ILE A 95 10.88 -20.28 5.85
N SER A 96 10.88 -20.31 4.52
CA SER A 96 11.90 -21.01 3.73
C SER A 96 13.21 -20.22 3.58
N GLN A 97 13.24 -18.94 3.96
CA GLN A 97 14.47 -18.16 3.96
C GLN A 97 15.22 -18.38 5.29
N PRO A 98 16.56 -18.56 5.26
CA PRO A 98 17.35 -18.51 6.48
C PRO A 98 17.08 -17.19 7.16
N SER A 99 16.85 -17.23 8.47
CA SER A 99 16.64 -16.02 9.26
C SER A 99 17.84 -15.09 9.11
N ARG A 100 17.60 -13.78 9.18
CA ARG A 100 18.66 -12.77 9.09
C ARG A 100 19.74 -12.96 10.15
N LEU A 101 19.39 -13.57 11.29
CA LEU A 101 20.32 -13.94 12.36
C LEU A 101 21.22 -15.12 11.93
N GLU A 102 20.67 -16.17 11.34
CA GLU A 102 21.45 -17.28 10.78
C GLU A 102 22.41 -16.81 9.66
N MET A 103 21.98 -15.87 8.82
CA MET A 103 22.87 -15.30 7.79
C MET A 103 24.02 -14.46 8.36
N MET A 104 23.84 -13.84 9.54
CA MET A 104 24.91 -13.12 10.23
C MET A 104 25.90 -14.07 10.89
N GLU A 105 25.42 -15.15 11.52
CA GLU A 105 26.26 -16.18 12.15
C GLU A 105 27.12 -16.94 11.12
N ILE A 106 26.62 -17.20 9.92
CA ILE A 106 27.40 -17.84 8.84
C ILE A 106 28.56 -16.94 8.39
N ASN A 107 28.40 -15.62 8.46
CA ASN A 107 29.42 -14.67 8.02
C ASN A 107 30.53 -14.47 9.07
N ASP A 108 30.19 -14.54 10.37
CA ASP A 108 31.17 -14.48 11.46
C ASP A 108 31.95 -15.80 11.61
N ASN A 109 31.33 -16.96 11.35
CA ASN A 109 31.99 -18.26 11.42
C ASN A 109 32.82 -18.62 10.18
N GLY A 110 32.75 -17.81 9.12
CA GLY A 110 33.55 -17.97 7.89
C GLY A 110 34.86 -17.19 7.86
N ALA A 111 35.23 -16.51 8.95
CA ALA A 111 36.41 -15.65 9.05
C ALA A 111 37.55 -16.26 9.91
N VAL A 112 37.75 -17.57 9.83
CA VAL A 112 38.93 -18.28 10.42
C VAL A 112 39.55 -19.23 9.40
#